data_AF-A0A0B1SJM8-F1
#
_entry.id   AF-A0A0B1SJM8-F1
#
_cell.length_a   1.000
_cell.length_b   1.000
_cell.length_c   1.000
_cell.angle_alpha   90.00
_cell.angle_beta   90.00
_cell.angle_gamma   90.00
#
_symmetry.space_group_name_H-M   'P 1'
#
loop_
_entity.id
_entity.type
_entity.pdbx_description
1 polymer ?
#
loop_
_entity_poly.entity_id
_entity_poly.type
_entity_poly.pdbx_seq_one_letter_code
_entity_poly.pdbx_strand_id
1 'polypeptide(L)'
;MRPDIAATPLYVLGFGAWAESSQRGSLQGDDWKVYELVVRHFLACLSWDAKGQETRVGLRIGGETFHATGLYIEDMGYLRVYPYERWSDKTLPAYIEGEQLHDFQLRIADGQTQPPDLLNEADLIALMDKFGIGTDATHAEHIEKIKTRQYVGVRDDGRFIPGYLGLALVDGYDAMGNLQLAVFTSQCCC
;
A
#
# COMPACT_ATOMS: atom_id res chain seq x y z
N MET A 1 -28.99 12.77 14.50
CA MET A 1 -28.79 13.60 15.70
C MET A 1 -27.80 12.89 16.60
N ARG A 2 -26.51 13.20 16.47
CA ARG A 2 -25.48 12.78 17.43
C ARG A 2 -25.33 13.93 18.44
N PRO A 3 -25.32 13.66 19.75
CA PRO A 3 -25.33 14.71 20.75
C PRO A 3 -24.03 15.52 20.70
N ASP A 4 -24.19 16.84 20.72
CA ASP A 4 -23.14 17.84 20.87
C ASP A 4 -22.49 17.68 22.25
N ILE A 5 -21.47 16.85 22.33
CA ILE A 5 -20.54 16.88 23.44
C ILE A 5 -19.53 17.96 23.08
N ALA A 6 -19.74 19.16 23.63
CA ALA A 6 -18.71 20.18 23.76
C ALA A 6 -17.58 19.64 24.67
N ALA A 7 -16.83 18.67 24.16
CA ALA A 7 -15.58 18.24 24.73
C ALA A 7 -14.54 19.28 24.34
N THR A 8 -14.18 20.11 25.30
CA THR A 8 -12.94 20.88 25.25
C THR A 8 -11.80 19.96 24.79
N PRO A 9 -11.07 20.28 23.72
CA PRO A 9 -10.07 19.38 23.18
C PRO A 9 -8.86 19.40 24.11
N LEU A 10 -8.77 18.40 25.00
CA LEU A 10 -7.58 18.11 25.79
C LEU A 10 -6.37 17.67 24.94
N TYR A 11 -6.45 17.75 23.62
CA TYR A 11 -5.41 17.33 22.67
C TYR A 11 -4.59 18.48 22.06
N VAL A 12 -4.88 19.75 22.37
CA VAL A 12 -4.20 20.90 21.75
C VAL A 12 -2.90 21.32 22.48
N LEU A 13 -2.61 20.78 23.66
CA LEU A 13 -1.36 21.04 24.36
C LEU A 13 -0.58 19.74 24.57
N GLY A 14 0.08 19.26 23.51
CA GLY A 14 1.25 18.39 23.73
C GLY A 14 1.48 17.21 22.79
N PHE A 15 0.69 16.95 21.74
CA PHE A 15 0.99 15.81 20.85
C PHE A 15 2.30 15.98 20.05
N GLY A 16 2.78 17.21 19.86
CA GLY A 16 4.07 17.48 19.24
C GLY A 16 5.28 17.05 20.08
N ALA A 17 5.12 16.75 21.37
CA ALA A 17 6.21 16.40 22.28
C ALA A 17 6.31 14.90 22.62
N TRP A 18 5.28 14.10 22.29
CA TRP A 18 5.32 12.64 22.50
C TRP A 18 6.06 11.88 21.39
N ALA A 19 6.33 12.53 20.25
CA ALA A 19 7.12 11.94 19.17
C ALA A 19 8.61 11.76 19.53
N GLU A 20 9.11 12.46 20.56
CA GLU A 20 10.55 12.51 20.89
C GLU A 20 10.92 11.71 22.16
N SER A 21 9.97 11.15 22.91
CA SER A 21 10.28 10.46 24.17
C SER A 21 9.39 9.25 24.46
N SER A 22 9.28 8.34 23.49
CA SER A 22 8.90 6.97 23.86
C SER A 22 10.09 6.33 24.59
N GLN A 23 10.11 6.42 25.92
CA GLN A 23 11.06 5.68 26.73
C GLN A 23 10.93 4.20 26.36
N ARG A 24 12.04 3.59 25.87
CA ARG A 24 12.18 2.14 25.65
C ARG A 24 12.08 1.41 26.99
N GLY A 25 10.88 1.36 27.56
CA GLY A 25 10.59 0.61 28.77
C GLY A 25 10.58 -0.87 28.41
N SER A 26 11.73 -1.53 28.54
CA SER A 26 11.91 -2.99 28.45
C SER A 26 11.94 -3.65 27.06
N LEU A 27 11.25 -3.13 26.04
CA LEU A 27 11.25 -3.75 24.69
C LEU A 27 12.41 -3.19 23.83
N GLN A 28 13.18 -4.08 23.20
CA GLN A 28 14.36 -3.74 22.40
C GLN A 28 14.22 -4.26 20.97
N GLY A 29 14.82 -3.56 20.01
CA GLY A 29 14.95 -4.05 18.62
C GLY A 29 13.62 -4.15 17.88
N ASP A 30 13.38 -5.29 17.24
CA ASP A 30 12.22 -5.50 16.36
C ASP A 30 10.91 -5.69 17.12
N ASP A 31 10.94 -6.22 18.34
CA ASP A 31 9.76 -6.33 19.21
C ASP A 31 9.14 -4.95 19.50
N TRP A 32 10.01 -3.94 19.68
CA TRP A 32 9.55 -2.56 19.84
C TRP A 32 8.89 -2.02 18.57
N LYS A 33 9.44 -2.32 17.38
CA LYS A 33 8.87 -1.84 16.11
C LYS A 33 7.49 -2.43 15.86
N VAL A 34 7.30 -3.72 16.13
CA VAL A 34 5.99 -4.37 16.00
C VAL A 34 5.01 -3.78 17.01
N TYR A 35 5.44 -3.58 18.26
CA TYR A 35 4.62 -2.93 19.28
C TYR A 35 4.22 -1.51 18.88
N GLU A 36 5.17 -0.69 18.41
CA GLU A 36 4.92 0.68 17.93
C GLU A 36 3.93 0.71 16.78
N LEU A 37 4.05 -0.22 15.81
CA LEU A 37 3.13 -0.36 14.68
C LEU A 37 1.71 -0.65 15.16
N VAL A 38 1.54 -1.65 16.03
CA VAL A 38 0.23 -2.07 16.55
C VAL A 38 -0.43 -0.95 17.36
N VAL A 39 0.34 -0.29 18.25
CA VAL A 39 -0.18 0.80 19.07
C VAL A 39 -0.56 2.01 18.22
N ARG A 40 0.28 2.41 17.25
CA ARG A 40 -0.05 3.52 16.35
C ARG A 40 -1.26 3.22 15.48
N HIS A 41 -1.39 1.99 14.98
CA HIS A 41 -2.56 1.57 14.22
C HIS A 41 -3.83 1.63 15.08
N PHE A 42 -3.77 1.13 16.32
CA PHE A 42 -4.89 1.20 17.25
C PHE A 42 -5.30 2.64 17.57
N LEU A 43 -4.34 3.52 17.85
CA LEU A 43 -4.61 4.94 18.09
C LEU A 43 -5.17 5.64 16.85
N ALA A 44 -4.73 5.26 15.65
CA ALA A 44 -5.28 5.77 14.39
C ALA A 44 -6.76 5.38 14.24
N CYS A 45 -7.13 4.13 14.52
CA CYS A 45 -8.52 3.65 14.46
C CYS A 45 -9.47 4.35 15.44
N LEU A 46 -8.95 4.90 16.54
CA LEU A 46 -9.73 5.68 17.51
C LEU A 46 -9.76 7.19 17.17
N SER A 47 -8.92 7.62 16.24
CA SER A 47 -8.81 9.01 15.82
C SER A 47 -9.84 9.36 14.75
N TRP A 48 -9.93 10.63 14.42
CA TRP A 48 -10.84 11.13 13.39
C TRP A 48 -10.21 10.95 12.01
N ASP A 49 -11.04 10.66 11.01
CA ASP A 49 -10.60 10.51 9.63
C ASP A 49 -9.94 11.80 9.11
N ALA A 50 -8.92 11.63 8.27
CA ALA A 50 -8.32 12.74 7.54
C ALA A 50 -9.33 13.33 6.55
N LYS A 51 -9.40 14.66 6.48
CA LYS A 51 -10.28 15.39 5.57
C LYS A 51 -9.46 16.11 4.52
N GLY A 52 -9.79 15.87 3.26
CA GLY A 52 -9.18 16.56 2.13
C GLY A 52 -10.22 16.87 1.05
N GLN A 53 -9.91 17.86 0.24
CA GLN A 53 -10.66 18.22 -0.96
C GLN A 53 -9.90 17.73 -2.19
N GLU A 54 -10.54 16.89 -3.00
CA GLU A 54 -10.04 16.50 -4.31
C GLU A 54 -10.63 17.42 -5.37
N THR A 55 -9.77 18.15 -6.09
CA THR A 55 -10.16 19.01 -7.21
C THR A 55 -9.74 18.36 -8.52
N ARG A 56 -10.69 18.14 -9.43
CA ARG A 56 -10.44 17.60 -10.77
C ARG A 56 -10.71 18.67 -11.82
N VAL A 57 -9.71 18.95 -12.65
CA VAL A 57 -9.79 19.93 -13.74
C VAL A 57 -9.71 19.18 -15.05
N GLY A 58 -10.75 19.31 -15.88
CA GLY A 58 -10.77 18.80 -17.25
C GLY A 58 -10.32 19.88 -18.23
N LEU A 59 -9.32 19.58 -19.05
CA LEU A 59 -8.83 20.48 -20.10
C LEU A 59 -9.13 19.87 -21.45
N ARG A 60 -9.72 20.66 -22.36
CA ARG A 60 -9.94 20.25 -23.74
C ARG A 60 -8.97 20.97 -24.65
N ILE A 61 -8.08 20.23 -25.30
CA ILE A 61 -7.11 20.77 -26.26
C ILE A 61 -7.45 20.18 -27.63
N GLY A 62 -7.99 20.99 -28.53
CA GLY A 62 -8.51 20.52 -29.81
C GLY A 62 -9.67 19.53 -29.62
N GLY A 63 -9.46 18.27 -30.04
CA GLY A 63 -10.42 17.16 -29.90
C GLY A 63 -10.17 16.22 -28.71
N GLU A 64 -9.05 16.39 -28.00
CA GLU A 64 -8.64 15.49 -26.90
C GLU A 64 -8.98 16.10 -25.53
N THR A 65 -9.24 15.22 -24.55
CA THR A 65 -9.55 15.61 -23.16
C THR A 65 -8.45 15.14 -22.21
N PHE A 66 -7.93 16.07 -21.43
CA PHE A 66 -6.92 15.84 -20.41
C PHE A 66 -7.52 16.09 -19.03
N HIS A 67 -7.03 15.38 -18.02
CA HIS A 67 -7.47 15.53 -16.65
C HIS A 67 -6.28 15.82 -15.74
N ALA A 68 -6.43 16.82 -14.87
CA ALA A 68 -5.51 17.10 -13.78
C ALA A 68 -6.26 16.92 -12.46
N THR A 69 -5.66 16.17 -11.54
CA THR A 69 -6.18 15.98 -10.19
C THR A 69 -5.25 16.67 -9.20
N GLY A 70 -5.87 17.41 -8.28
CA GLY A 70 -5.25 18.02 -7.12
C GLY A 70 -5.91 17.54 -5.84
N LEU A 71 -5.13 17.46 -4.77
CA LEU A 71 -5.60 17.07 -3.45
C LEU A 71 -5.10 18.12 -2.46
N TYR A 72 -6.02 18.77 -1.77
CA TYR A 72 -5.73 19.72 -0.68
C TYR A 72 -6.15 19.09 0.65
N ILE A 73 -5.25 19.02 1.62
CA ILE A 73 -5.53 18.40 2.92
C ILE A 73 -6.01 19.48 3.89
N GLU A 74 -7.28 19.43 4.30
CA GLU A 74 -7.85 20.37 5.26
C GLU A 74 -7.45 20.01 6.70
N ASP A 75 -7.59 18.73 7.05
CA ASP A 75 -7.25 18.20 8.37
C ASP A 75 -6.57 16.85 8.22
N MET A 76 -5.40 16.71 8.86
CA MET A 76 -4.61 15.49 8.81
C MET A 76 -5.23 14.35 9.63
N GLY A 77 -6.06 14.64 10.65
CA GLY A 77 -6.68 13.60 11.47
C GLY A 77 -5.69 12.54 11.97
N TYR A 78 -5.99 11.27 11.71
CA TYR A 78 -5.16 10.11 12.08
C TYR A 78 -3.76 10.07 11.43
N LEU A 79 -3.54 10.76 10.29
CA LEU A 79 -2.25 10.75 9.57
C LEU A 79 -1.10 11.33 10.42
N ARG A 80 -1.42 12.11 11.46
CA ARG A 80 -0.44 12.62 12.43
C ARG A 80 0.14 11.52 13.33
N VAL A 81 -0.65 10.51 13.65
CA VAL A 81 -0.28 9.41 14.56
C VAL A 81 0.28 8.22 13.79
N TYR A 82 -0.12 8.06 12.51
CA TYR A 82 0.23 6.92 11.68
C TYR A 82 1.13 7.32 10.48
N PRO A 83 2.47 7.37 10.65
CA PRO A 83 3.38 7.87 9.61
C PRO A 83 3.64 6.90 8.46
N TYR A 84 3.04 5.70 8.51
CA TYR A 84 3.14 4.67 7.47
C TYR A 84 2.18 4.94 6.30
N GLU A 85 1.15 5.75 6.52
CA GLU A 85 0.28 6.26 5.47
C GLU A 85 0.53 7.75 5.29
N ARG A 86 0.70 8.20 4.04
CA ARG A 86 0.99 9.60 3.73
C ARG A 86 0.18 10.07 2.55
N TRP A 87 -0.54 11.16 2.74
CA TRP A 87 -1.19 11.87 1.65
C TRP A 87 -0.23 12.96 1.15
N SER A 88 -0.01 13.00 -0.16
CA SER A 88 0.76 14.07 -0.79
C SER A 88 -0.19 15.20 -1.14
N ASP A 89 0.00 16.37 -0.51
CA ASP A 89 -0.71 17.57 -0.92
C ASP A 89 -0.22 17.98 -2.32
N LYS A 90 -1.17 18.08 -3.24
CA LYS A 90 -0.94 18.57 -4.59
C LYS A 90 -2.03 19.59 -4.89
N THR A 91 -1.84 20.80 -4.39
CA THR A 91 -2.77 21.89 -4.67
C THR A 91 -2.68 22.30 -6.14
N LEU A 92 -3.84 22.35 -6.81
CA LEU A 92 -3.95 22.93 -8.14
C LEU A 92 -4.28 24.43 -8.02
N PRO A 93 -3.83 25.26 -8.98
CA PRO A 93 -4.32 26.63 -9.10
C PRO A 93 -5.83 26.66 -9.26
N ALA A 94 -6.46 27.77 -8.88
CA ALA A 94 -7.87 28.00 -9.18
C ALA A 94 -8.03 28.23 -10.69
N TYR A 95 -8.93 27.46 -11.32
CA TYR A 95 -9.30 27.60 -12.72
C TYR A 95 -10.78 27.95 -12.82
N ILE A 96 -11.14 28.77 -13.82
CA ILE A 96 -12.54 29.10 -14.10
C ILE A 96 -13.03 28.26 -15.29
N GLU A 97 -14.27 27.78 -15.22
CA GLU A 97 -14.88 27.08 -16.35
C GLU A 97 -14.92 27.98 -17.59
N GLY A 98 -14.30 27.52 -18.69
CA GLY A 98 -14.20 28.28 -19.94
C GLY A 98 -12.97 29.18 -20.06
N GLU A 99 -12.08 29.19 -19.07
CA GLU A 99 -10.79 29.86 -19.16
C GLU A 99 -9.91 29.26 -20.27
N GLN A 100 -9.29 30.13 -21.07
CA GLN A 100 -8.37 29.73 -22.13
C GLN A 100 -6.92 29.84 -21.65
N LEU A 101 -6.25 28.68 -21.54
CA LEU A 101 -4.82 28.63 -21.25
C LEU A 101 -4.02 28.83 -22.54
N HIS A 102 -3.12 29.81 -22.54
CA HIS A 102 -2.34 30.19 -23.72
C HIS A 102 -0.93 29.56 -23.74
N ASP A 103 -0.32 29.35 -22.57
CA ASP A 103 1.06 28.86 -22.44
C ASP A 103 1.10 27.42 -21.90
N PHE A 104 0.96 26.42 -22.78
CA PHE A 104 1.12 25.01 -22.42
C PHE A 104 2.13 24.32 -23.35
N GLN A 105 2.88 23.37 -22.79
CA GLN A 105 3.77 22.50 -23.55
C GLN A 105 3.12 21.13 -23.70
N LEU A 106 2.85 20.72 -24.94
CA LEU A 106 2.43 19.35 -25.24
C LEU A 106 3.68 18.52 -25.53
N ARG A 107 3.87 17.42 -24.79
CA ARG A 107 4.93 16.45 -25.03
C ARG A 107 4.33 15.06 -25.19
N ILE A 108 4.80 14.34 -26.20
CA ILE A 108 4.49 12.92 -26.38
C ILE A 108 5.57 12.16 -25.60
N ALA A 109 5.15 11.38 -24.62
CA ALA A 109 6.03 10.52 -23.84
C ALA A 109 5.84 9.07 -24.29
N ASP A 110 6.93 8.42 -24.67
CA ASP A 110 6.94 7.00 -24.97
C ASP A 110 7.06 6.22 -23.65
N GLY A 111 6.05 5.41 -23.34
CA GLY A 111 6.06 4.51 -22.20
C GLY A 111 6.16 3.06 -22.66
N GLN A 112 6.93 2.24 -21.95
CA GLN A 112 6.92 0.79 -22.11
C GLN A 112 6.21 0.16 -20.91
N THR A 113 5.42 -0.89 -21.15
CA THR A 113 4.84 -1.69 -20.08
C THR A 113 5.94 -2.47 -19.38
N GLN A 114 6.02 -2.34 -18.06
CA GLN A 114 6.93 -3.16 -17.27
C GLN A 114 6.25 -4.49 -16.92
N PRO A 115 7.01 -5.59 -16.89
CA PRO A 115 6.50 -6.85 -16.37
C PRO A 115 6.10 -6.70 -14.90
N PRO A 116 5.19 -7.56 -14.40
CA PRO A 116 4.82 -7.55 -12.99
C PRO A 116 6.04 -7.86 -12.12
N ASP A 117 6.07 -7.26 -10.95
CA ASP A 117 7.09 -7.56 -9.95
C ASP A 117 6.92 -8.97 -9.39
N LEU A 118 8.05 -9.57 -8.99
CA LEU A 118 8.06 -10.83 -8.24
C LEU A 118 7.33 -10.65 -6.91
N LEU A 119 6.66 -11.72 -6.48
CA LEU A 119 5.85 -11.74 -5.26
C LEU A 119 6.74 -11.57 -4.02
N ASN A 120 6.31 -10.70 -3.10
CA ASN A 120 6.84 -10.65 -1.75
C ASN A 120 5.99 -11.52 -0.78
N GLU A 121 6.38 -11.59 0.50
CA GLU A 121 5.64 -12.37 1.52
C GLU A 121 4.21 -11.89 1.74
N ALA A 122 3.98 -10.57 1.78
CA ALA A 122 2.64 -9.99 1.92
C ALA A 122 1.76 -10.24 0.69
N ASP A 123 2.29 -10.15 -0.52
CA ASP A 123 1.57 -10.42 -1.77
C ASP A 123 1.16 -11.88 -1.84
N LEU A 124 2.05 -12.79 -1.43
CA LEU A 124 1.78 -14.22 -1.38
C LEU A 124 0.67 -14.54 -0.37
N ILE A 125 0.70 -13.94 0.83
CA ILE A 125 -0.36 -14.07 1.84
C ILE A 125 -1.70 -13.57 1.27
N ALA A 126 -1.71 -12.40 0.63
CA ALA A 126 -2.92 -11.85 0.01
C ALA A 126 -3.48 -12.74 -1.10
N LEU A 127 -2.61 -13.40 -1.88
CA LEU A 127 -3.04 -14.39 -2.88
C LEU A 127 -3.60 -15.65 -2.21
N MET A 128 -2.95 -16.16 -1.16
CA MET A 128 -3.44 -17.31 -0.39
C MET A 128 -4.84 -17.06 0.19
N ASP A 129 -5.08 -15.86 0.74
CA ASP A 129 -6.39 -15.43 1.25
C ASP A 129 -7.44 -15.35 0.14
N LYS A 130 -7.08 -14.77 -1.01
CA LYS A 130 -7.97 -14.65 -2.17
C LYS A 130 -8.46 -16.01 -2.66
N PHE A 131 -7.63 -17.05 -2.59
CA PHE A 131 -7.99 -18.41 -2.97
C PHE A 131 -8.52 -19.27 -1.81
N GLY A 132 -8.55 -18.73 -0.59
CA GLY A 132 -8.99 -19.44 0.61
C GLY A 132 -8.08 -20.61 1.00
N ILE A 133 -6.78 -20.54 0.67
CA ILE A 133 -5.80 -21.58 0.94
C ILE A 133 -5.02 -21.21 2.21
N GLY A 134 -5.28 -21.94 3.30
CA GLY A 134 -4.70 -21.64 4.61
C GLY A 134 -5.47 -20.53 5.34
N THR A 135 -5.55 -20.64 6.67
CA THR A 135 -6.08 -19.59 7.55
C THR A 135 -4.94 -18.66 7.98
N ASP A 136 -5.25 -17.43 8.42
CA ASP A 136 -4.28 -16.38 8.85
C ASP A 136 -3.16 -16.91 9.77
N ALA A 137 -3.48 -17.89 10.63
CA ALA A 137 -2.52 -18.50 11.55
C ALA A 137 -1.53 -19.48 10.89
N THR A 138 -1.82 -19.94 9.68
CA THR A 138 -1.09 -21.02 8.99
C THR A 138 -0.31 -20.56 7.76
N HIS A 139 -0.52 -19.33 7.25
CA HIS A 139 0.21 -18.88 6.05
C HIS A 139 1.71 -18.83 6.26
N ALA A 140 2.15 -18.26 7.38
CA ALA A 140 3.58 -18.21 7.75
C ALA A 140 4.21 -19.61 7.79
N GLU A 141 3.50 -20.61 8.33
CA GLU A 141 4.00 -21.99 8.39
C GLU A 141 4.16 -22.62 7.00
N HIS A 142 3.21 -22.39 6.09
CA HIS A 142 3.30 -22.88 4.71
C HIS A 142 4.44 -22.20 3.94
N ILE A 143 4.61 -20.89 4.11
CA ILE A 143 5.67 -20.11 3.48
C ILE A 143 7.06 -20.56 3.98
N GLU A 144 7.22 -20.81 5.28
CA GLU A 144 8.48 -21.32 5.83
C GLU A 144 8.79 -22.73 5.35
N LYS A 145 7.78 -23.58 5.15
CA LYS A 145 7.98 -24.94 4.59
C LYS A 145 8.52 -24.91 3.16
N ILE A 146 8.00 -24.04 2.29
CA ILE A 146 8.48 -23.94 0.90
C ILE A 146 9.90 -23.34 0.83
N LYS A 147 10.24 -22.39 1.73
CA LYS A 147 11.60 -21.85 1.90
C LYS A 147 12.57 -22.95 2.39
N THR A 148 12.19 -23.67 3.45
CA THR A 148 13.01 -24.75 4.04
C THR A 148 13.30 -25.87 3.04
N ARG A 149 12.33 -26.22 2.20
CA ARG A 149 12.48 -27.23 1.15
C ARG A 149 13.22 -26.74 -0.10
N GLN A 150 13.64 -25.47 -0.14
CA GLN A 150 14.36 -24.87 -1.27
C GLN A 150 13.58 -24.90 -2.59
N TYR A 151 12.24 -24.88 -2.54
CA TYR A 151 11.42 -24.70 -3.74
C TYR A 151 11.41 -23.24 -4.20
N VAL A 152 11.55 -22.31 -3.26
CA VAL A 152 11.68 -20.88 -3.49
C VAL A 152 12.93 -20.35 -2.79
N GLY A 153 13.67 -19.49 -3.47
CA GLY A 153 14.72 -18.67 -2.90
C GLY A 153 14.19 -17.28 -2.56
N VAL A 154 14.86 -16.60 -1.63
CA VAL A 154 14.55 -15.21 -1.26
C VAL A 154 15.71 -14.33 -1.75
N ARG A 155 15.39 -13.30 -2.54
CA ARG A 155 16.37 -12.29 -2.97
C ARG A 155 16.68 -11.33 -1.82
N ASP A 156 17.77 -10.58 -1.91
CA ASP A 156 18.13 -9.52 -0.95
C ASP A 156 16.98 -8.50 -0.72
N ASP A 157 16.13 -8.29 -1.73
CA ASP A 157 14.96 -7.41 -1.68
C ASP A 157 13.73 -8.04 -1.00
N GLY A 158 13.84 -9.25 -0.43
CA GLY A 158 12.73 -9.96 0.23
C GLY A 158 11.69 -10.57 -0.72
N ARG A 159 11.98 -10.60 -2.02
CA ARG A 159 11.10 -11.18 -3.07
C ARG A 159 11.40 -12.66 -3.31
N PHE A 160 10.37 -13.43 -3.65
CA PHE A 160 10.50 -14.85 -3.94
C PHE A 160 10.93 -15.12 -5.38
N ILE A 161 11.91 -16.01 -5.54
CA ILE A 161 12.36 -16.52 -6.83
C ILE A 161 12.15 -18.03 -6.82
N PRO A 162 11.37 -18.60 -7.75
CA PRO A 162 11.22 -20.05 -7.83
C PRO A 162 12.56 -20.70 -8.18
N GLY A 163 12.93 -21.74 -7.44
CA GLY A 163 14.08 -22.58 -7.78
C GLY A 163 13.74 -23.52 -8.93
N TYR A 164 14.77 -24.07 -9.59
CA TYR A 164 14.58 -25.01 -10.71
C TYR A 164 13.71 -26.22 -10.33
N LEU A 165 13.90 -26.78 -9.13
CA LEU A 165 13.09 -27.89 -8.63
C LEU A 165 11.63 -27.50 -8.39
N GLY A 166 11.39 -26.30 -7.84
CA GLY A 166 10.04 -25.79 -7.59
C GLY A 166 9.28 -25.59 -8.89
N LEU A 167 9.92 -24.96 -9.89
CA LEU A 167 9.33 -24.73 -11.20
C LEU A 167 9.03 -26.04 -11.93
N ALA A 168 9.99 -26.95 -12.01
CA ALA A 168 9.81 -28.25 -12.68
C ALA A 168 8.69 -29.09 -12.05
N LEU A 169 8.51 -28.99 -10.73
CA LEU A 169 7.44 -29.70 -10.02
C LEU A 169 6.07 -29.11 -10.37
N VAL A 170 5.93 -27.78 -10.33
CA VAL A 170 4.68 -27.09 -10.71
C VAL A 170 4.31 -27.39 -12.16
N ASP A 171 5.26 -27.22 -13.10
CA ASP A 171 5.05 -27.51 -14.52
C ASP A 171 4.64 -28.96 -14.75
N GLY A 172 5.26 -29.89 -14.02
CA GLY A 172 4.91 -31.31 -14.06
C GLY A 172 3.47 -31.59 -13.60
N TYR A 173 3.04 -30.98 -12.49
CA TYR A 173 1.67 -31.12 -11.99
C TYR A 173 0.62 -30.46 -12.90
N ASP A 174 0.94 -29.33 -13.50
CA ASP A 174 0.07 -28.63 -14.45
C ASP A 174 -0.10 -29.46 -15.73
N ALA A 175 0.98 -30.06 -16.25
CA ALA A 175 0.92 -30.93 -17.42
C ALA A 175 0.07 -32.20 -17.20
N MET A 176 -0.05 -32.67 -15.95
CA MET A 176 -0.90 -33.81 -15.58
C MET A 176 -2.38 -33.45 -15.42
N GLY A 177 -2.76 -32.18 -15.59
CA GLY A 177 -4.16 -31.72 -15.56
C GLY A 177 -4.81 -31.70 -14.17
N ASN A 178 -4.02 -31.85 -13.10
CA ASN A 178 -4.51 -31.98 -11.73
C ASN A 178 -4.47 -30.66 -10.93
N LEU A 179 -3.93 -29.57 -11.49
CA LEU A 179 -3.92 -28.25 -10.87
C LEU A 179 -4.66 -27.23 -11.76
N GLN A 180 -5.85 -26.81 -11.35
CA GLN A 180 -6.45 -25.55 -11.81
C GLN A 180 -5.83 -24.36 -11.05
N LEU A 181 -4.50 -24.23 -11.04
CA LEU A 181 -3.81 -23.07 -10.45
C LEU A 181 -3.24 -22.18 -11.56
N ALA A 182 -4.12 -21.72 -12.44
CA ALA A 182 -3.81 -20.83 -13.58
C ALA A 182 -3.42 -19.39 -13.18
N VAL A 183 -2.86 -19.17 -11.99
CA VAL A 183 -2.54 -17.82 -11.47
C VAL A 183 -1.06 -17.65 -11.16
N PHE A 184 -0.31 -18.73 -10.91
CA PHE A 184 1.13 -18.62 -10.63
C PHE A 184 2.00 -18.55 -11.89
N THR A 185 1.62 -19.23 -12.98
CA THR A 185 2.44 -19.31 -14.20
C THR A 185 2.47 -18.01 -15.01
N SER A 186 1.50 -17.12 -14.84
CA SER A 186 1.47 -15.80 -15.53
C SER A 186 2.38 -14.75 -14.88
N GLN A 187 2.78 -14.91 -13.62
CA GLN A 187 3.47 -13.86 -12.86
C GLN A 187 4.95 -14.17 -12.58
N CYS A 188 5.35 -15.45 -12.67
CA CYS A 188 6.74 -15.86 -12.46
C CYS A 188 7.57 -15.99 -13.75
N CYS A 189 6.97 -15.85 -14.94
CA CYS A 189 7.62 -16.21 -16.21
C CYS A 189 7.90 -15.04 -17.18
N CYS A 190 7.89 -13.79 -16.70
CA CYS A 190 8.39 -12.64 -17.47
C CYS A 190 9.73 -12.15 -16.91
#